data_AF-A0A6G5A5M6-F1
#
_entry.id   AF-A0A6G5A5M6-F1
#
_cell.length_a   1.000
_cell.length_b   1.000
_cell.length_c   1.000
_cell.angle_alpha   90.00
_cell.angle_beta   90.00
_cell.angle_gamma   90.00
#
_symmetry.space_group_name_H-M   'P 1'
#
loop_
_entity.id
_entity.type
_entity.pdbx_description
1 polymer ?
#
loop_
_entity_poly.entity_id
_entity_poly.type
_entity_poly.pdbx_seq_one_letter_code
_entity_poly.pdbx_strand_id
1 'polypeptide(L)'
;MQPKVVMSVAVAFVVALATVSAVGADEFVVCPLVDDKGVNATVLPNVYNCSTFYLCSQGVPELIECPSALQFNRKLNVCDYPWRAACVELPLPEPMLPTTEAPLQTERIVITKTVKEVYRAVDENA
;
A
#
# COMPACT_ATOMS: atom_id res chain seq x y z
N MET A 1 -27.51 44.35 20.85
CA MET A 1 -26.77 43.18 20.32
C MET A 1 -26.25 42.39 21.52
N GLN A 2 -26.80 41.20 21.79
CA GLN A 2 -26.53 40.46 23.04
C GLN A 2 -25.19 39.70 22.93
N PRO A 3 -24.28 39.75 23.92
CA PRO A 3 -22.97 39.08 23.86
C PRO A 3 -23.08 37.56 23.64
N LYS A 4 -24.24 36.97 23.98
CA LYS A 4 -24.57 35.56 23.75
C LYS A 4 -24.57 35.16 22.27
N VAL A 5 -25.01 36.06 21.37
CA VAL A 5 -25.14 35.78 19.93
C VAL A 5 -23.76 35.75 19.25
N VAL A 6 -22.82 36.61 19.68
CA VAL A 6 -21.46 36.67 19.14
C VAL A 6 -20.65 35.43 19.52
N MET A 7 -20.83 34.92 20.74
CA MET A 7 -20.14 33.71 21.20
C MET A 7 -20.63 32.46 20.46
N SER A 8 -21.95 32.31 20.23
CA SER A 8 -22.50 31.17 19.50
C SER A 8 -22.12 31.16 18.01
N VAL A 9 -22.04 32.34 17.38
CA VAL A 9 -21.64 32.46 15.96
C VAL A 9 -20.14 32.23 15.77
N ALA A 10 -19.30 32.71 16.71
CA ALA A 10 -17.87 32.47 16.67
C ALA A 10 -17.54 30.97 16.81
N VAL A 11 -18.16 30.28 17.79
CA VAL A 11 -17.93 28.84 18.02
C VAL A 11 -18.34 28.00 16.80
N ALA A 12 -19.44 28.32 16.13
CA ALA A 12 -19.85 27.62 14.91
C ALA A 12 -18.85 27.80 13.75
N PHE A 13 -18.26 28.99 13.60
CA PHE A 13 -17.21 29.23 12.60
C PHE A 13 -15.89 28.52 12.93
N VAL A 14 -15.50 28.44 14.20
CA VAL A 14 -14.27 27.73 14.60
C VAL A 14 -14.42 26.22 14.42
N VAL A 15 -15.60 25.66 14.72
CA VAL A 15 -15.87 24.22 14.56
C VAL A 15 -15.97 23.82 13.08
N ALA A 16 -16.52 24.67 12.21
CA ALA A 16 -16.55 24.43 10.76
C ALA A 16 -15.17 24.45 10.09
N LEU A 17 -14.17 25.07 10.74
CA LEU A 17 -12.77 25.10 10.24
C LEU A 17 -11.92 23.92 10.74
N ALA A 18 -12.40 23.14 11.72
CA ALA A 18 -11.59 22.15 12.43
C ALA A 18 -11.89 20.68 12.09
N THR A 19 -12.69 20.38 11.05
CA THR A 19 -12.92 18.99 10.61
C THR A 19 -12.53 18.72 9.16
N VAL A 20 -11.52 19.43 8.62
CA VAL A 20 -10.73 18.83 7.54
C VAL A 20 -10.01 17.65 8.16
N SER A 21 -10.63 16.48 8.06
CA SER A 21 -9.95 15.22 8.25
C SER A 21 -8.74 15.30 7.32
N ALA A 22 -7.53 15.18 7.88
CA ALA A 22 -6.39 14.84 7.07
C ALA A 22 -6.74 13.53 6.39
N VAL A 23 -7.22 13.61 5.14
CA VAL A 23 -7.14 12.49 4.23
C VAL A 23 -5.63 12.31 4.12
N GLY A 24 -5.09 11.38 4.90
CA GLY A 24 -3.76 10.87 4.62
C GLY A 24 -3.80 10.52 3.15
N ALA A 25 -3.02 11.24 2.35
CA ALA A 25 -2.74 10.82 0.99
C ALA A 25 -1.96 9.52 1.16
N ASP A 26 -2.72 8.43 1.30
CA ASP A 26 -2.20 7.08 1.28
C ASP A 26 -1.37 6.97 0.00
N GLU A 27 -0.19 6.40 0.15
CA GLU A 27 0.91 6.35 -0.80
C GLU A 27 0.59 5.38 -1.96
N PHE A 28 -0.62 5.49 -2.48
CA PHE A 28 -1.24 4.58 -3.40
C PHE A 28 -1.35 5.26 -4.77
N VAL A 29 -0.80 4.61 -5.78
CA VAL A 29 -0.82 5.08 -7.17
C VAL A 29 -2.24 4.91 -7.71
N VAL A 30 -3.03 5.99 -7.68
CA VAL A 30 -4.42 6.00 -8.18
C VAL A 30 -4.48 6.55 -9.59
N CYS A 31 -4.89 5.72 -10.55
CA CYS A 31 -5.17 6.16 -11.91
C CYS A 31 -6.66 6.52 -12.12
N PRO A 32 -6.95 7.56 -12.93
CA PRO A 32 -8.33 7.87 -13.31
C PRO A 32 -8.91 6.76 -14.22
N LEU A 33 -10.19 6.43 -14.03
CA LEU A 33 -10.87 5.36 -14.79
C LEU A 33 -11.04 5.67 -16.28
N VAL A 34 -11.11 6.95 -16.63
CA VAL A 34 -11.30 7.42 -18.00
C VAL A 34 -10.14 8.34 -18.33
N ASP A 35 -9.40 7.99 -19.37
CA ASP A 35 -8.40 8.89 -19.94
C ASP A 35 -9.12 10.09 -20.58
N ASP A 36 -8.72 11.30 -20.20
CA ASP A 36 -9.31 12.52 -20.73
C ASP A 36 -9.15 12.55 -22.26
N LYS A 37 -10.27 12.46 -22.98
CA LYS A 37 -10.27 12.45 -24.44
C LYS A 37 -9.76 13.80 -24.97
N GLY A 38 -8.50 13.85 -25.37
CA GLY A 38 -7.85 15.03 -25.93
C GLY A 38 -6.71 15.63 -25.10
N VAL A 39 -6.33 15.00 -23.98
CA VAL A 39 -5.19 15.40 -23.16
C VAL A 39 -4.08 14.35 -23.29
N ASN A 40 -2.82 14.76 -23.06
CA ASN A 40 -1.72 13.80 -22.91
C ASN A 40 -2.06 12.76 -21.84
N ALA A 41 -1.54 11.54 -22.00
CA ALA A 41 -1.76 10.45 -21.05
C ALA A 41 -1.40 10.88 -19.61
N THR A 42 -2.15 10.36 -18.63
CA THR A 42 -1.89 10.66 -17.22
C THR A 42 -0.62 9.94 -16.79
N VAL A 43 0.35 10.69 -16.25
CA VAL A 43 1.65 10.17 -15.79
C VAL A 43 1.79 10.46 -14.30
N LEU A 44 2.15 9.43 -13.53
CA LEU A 44 2.33 9.51 -12.08
C LEU A 44 3.77 9.13 -11.71
N PRO A 45 4.38 9.79 -10.71
CA PRO A 45 5.72 9.43 -10.27
C PRO A 45 5.74 8.13 -9.47
N ASN A 46 6.82 7.35 -9.59
CA ASN A 46 7.15 6.36 -8.58
C ASN A 46 7.94 7.05 -7.44
N VAL A 47 7.45 6.93 -6.21
CA VAL A 47 8.08 7.54 -5.02
C VAL A 47 9.20 6.68 -4.44
N TYR A 48 9.23 5.38 -4.76
CA TYR A 48 10.24 4.44 -4.26
C TYR A 48 11.39 4.18 -5.23
N ASN A 49 11.23 4.54 -6.51
CA ASN A 49 12.27 4.36 -7.51
C ASN A 49 12.18 5.47 -8.56
N CYS A 50 13.13 6.40 -8.51
CA CYS A 50 13.20 7.57 -9.37
C CYS A 50 13.49 7.23 -10.84
N SER A 51 14.01 6.04 -11.12
CA SER A 51 14.27 5.57 -12.49
C SER A 51 13.01 5.02 -13.16
N THR A 52 11.86 5.06 -12.47
CA THR A 52 10.59 4.55 -12.99
C THR A 52 9.44 5.54 -12.74
N PHE A 53 8.38 5.40 -13.52
CA PHE A 53 7.13 6.16 -13.37
C PHE A 53 5.94 5.29 -13.78
N TYR A 54 4.72 5.73 -13.50
CA TYR A 54 3.50 5.03 -13.89
C TYR A 54 2.80 5.79 -15.01
N LEU A 55 2.47 5.10 -16.09
CA LEU A 55 1.58 5.56 -17.14
C LEU A 55 0.18 5.00 -16.89
N CYS A 56 -0.82 5.85 -16.72
CA CYS A 56 -2.18 5.40 -16.55
C CYS A 56 -2.83 5.09 -17.90
N SER A 57 -3.51 3.95 -17.96
CA SER A 57 -4.33 3.52 -19.09
C SER A 57 -5.63 2.94 -18.55
N GLN A 58 -6.77 3.59 -18.80
CA GLN A 58 -8.10 3.11 -18.40
C GLN A 58 -8.20 2.70 -16.91
N GLY A 59 -7.63 3.50 -16.00
CA GLY A 59 -7.63 3.23 -14.56
C GLY A 59 -6.53 2.28 -14.09
N VAL A 60 -5.67 1.79 -14.97
CA VAL A 60 -4.57 0.87 -14.63
C VAL A 60 -3.23 1.61 -14.69
N PRO A 61 -2.44 1.62 -13.59
CA PRO A 61 -1.08 2.13 -13.60
C PRO A 61 -0.12 1.09 -14.21
N GLU A 62 0.52 1.45 -15.32
CA GLU A 62 1.60 0.65 -15.92
C GLU A 62 2.96 1.22 -15.51
N LEU A 63 3.84 0.39 -14.95
CA LEU A 63 5.18 0.80 -14.55
C LEU A 63 6.09 0.91 -15.79
N ILE A 64 6.67 2.08 -16.00
CA ILE A 64 7.58 2.40 -17.11
C ILE A 64 8.95 2.78 -16.55
N GLU A 65 10.00 2.23 -17.13
CA GLU A 65 11.38 2.56 -16.80
C GLU A 65 11.90 3.70 -17.69
N CYS A 66 12.62 4.64 -17.06
CA CYS A 66 13.30 5.71 -17.78
C CYS A 66 14.53 5.17 -18.54
N PRO A 67 14.75 5.60 -19.78
CA PRO A 67 15.94 5.20 -20.53
C PRO A 67 17.22 5.79 -19.93
N SER A 68 18.35 5.14 -20.14
CA SER A 68 19.71 5.70 -19.94
C SER A 68 19.98 6.33 -18.56
N ALA A 69 19.66 5.64 -17.48
CA ALA A 69 19.87 6.10 -16.09
C ALA A 69 19.27 7.50 -15.80
N LEU A 70 18.25 7.89 -16.56
CA LEU A 70 17.48 9.09 -16.32
C LEU A 70 16.48 8.85 -15.19
N GLN A 71 16.02 9.94 -14.58
CA GLN A 71 15.05 9.93 -13.50
C GLN A 71 13.78 10.68 -13.92
N PHE A 72 12.64 10.25 -13.42
CA PHE A 72 11.37 10.88 -13.75
C PHE A 72 11.26 12.28 -13.13
N ASN A 73 11.14 13.29 -13.99
CA ASN A 73 10.93 14.68 -13.61
C ASN A 73 9.43 14.98 -13.52
N ARG A 74 8.91 14.99 -12.28
CA ARG A 74 7.48 15.20 -11.97
C ARG A 74 6.93 16.55 -12.43
N LYS A 75 7.79 17.56 -12.64
CA LYS A 75 7.38 18.90 -13.08
C LYS A 75 7.16 18.96 -14.58
N LEU A 76 7.93 18.18 -15.33
CA LEU A 76 7.92 18.16 -16.79
C LEU A 76 7.21 16.91 -17.35
N ASN A 77 6.89 15.94 -16.50
CA ASN A 77 6.33 14.63 -16.87
C ASN A 77 7.17 13.89 -17.92
N VAL A 78 8.50 13.95 -17.79
CA VAL A 78 9.45 13.27 -18.68
C VAL A 78 10.62 12.69 -17.89
N CYS A 79 11.30 11.71 -18.49
CA CYS A 79 12.59 11.25 -17.99
C CYS A 79 13.65 12.31 -18.28
N ASP A 80 14.39 12.67 -17.23
CA ASP A 80 15.36 13.74 -17.25
C ASP A 80 16.61 13.36 -16.45
N TYR A 81 17.67 14.13 -16.61
CA TYR A 81 18.89 13.93 -15.86
C TYR A 81 18.65 14.11 -14.35
N PRO A 82 19.32 13.31 -13.49
CA PRO A 82 19.10 13.34 -12.04
C PRO A 82 19.16 14.73 -11.41
N TRP A 83 20.11 15.58 -11.84
CA TRP A 83 20.27 16.93 -11.30
C TRP A 83 19.13 17.90 -11.69
N ARG A 84 18.36 17.60 -12.74
CA ARG A 84 17.17 18.37 -13.15
C ARG A 84 15.89 17.79 -12.57
N ALA A 85 15.79 16.46 -12.51
CA ALA A 85 14.65 15.77 -11.92
C ALA A 85 14.55 16.04 -10.41
N ALA A 86 15.70 16.11 -9.72
CA ALA A 86 15.81 16.28 -8.26
C ALA A 86 14.86 15.33 -7.50
N CYS A 87 14.75 14.09 -7.99
CA CYS A 87 13.86 13.09 -7.44
C CYS A 87 14.48 12.50 -6.17
N VAL A 88 13.64 12.32 -5.14
CA VAL A 88 14.02 11.73 -3.86
C VAL A 88 13.20 10.46 -3.69
N GLU A 89 13.91 9.33 -3.57
CA GLU A 89 13.30 8.04 -3.28
C GLU A 89 12.95 7.98 -1.80
N LEU A 90 11.70 7.64 -1.52
CA LEU A 90 11.30 7.28 -0.17
C LEU A 90 11.88 5.89 0.15
N PRO A 91 12.27 5.65 1.41
CA PRO A 91 12.60 4.30 1.82
C PRO A 91 11.43 3.40 1.46
N LEU A 92 11.73 2.29 0.79
CA LEU A 92 10.72 1.25 0.58
C LEU A 92 10.09 0.96 1.94
N PRO A 93 8.74 0.86 2.02
CA PRO A 93 8.14 0.33 3.23
C PRO A 93 8.88 -0.96 3.51
N GLU A 94 9.37 -1.10 4.75
CA GLU A 94 9.97 -2.36 5.15
C GLU A 94 8.99 -3.44 4.66
N PRO A 95 9.48 -4.48 3.95
CA PRO A 95 8.65 -5.66 3.78
C PRO A 95 8.07 -5.88 5.15
N MET A 96 6.77 -6.10 5.26
CA MET A 96 6.27 -6.79 6.44
C MET A 96 7.08 -8.08 6.42
N LEU A 97 8.25 -8.10 7.07
CA LEU A 97 9.00 -9.28 7.35
C LEU A 97 7.90 -10.08 8.04
N PRO A 98 7.46 -11.23 7.50
CA PRO A 98 6.80 -12.14 8.39
C PRO A 98 7.85 -12.33 9.48
N THR A 99 7.56 -11.86 10.70
CA THR A 99 8.36 -12.20 11.86
C THR A 99 8.19 -13.70 11.99
N THR A 100 8.96 -14.43 11.20
CA THR A 100 9.07 -15.87 11.21
C THR A 100 10.10 -16.16 12.30
N GLU A 101 9.83 -15.61 13.48
CA GLU A 101 10.08 -16.31 14.73
C GLU A 101 8.88 -17.24 14.94
N ALA A 102 8.63 -18.12 13.97
CA ALA A 102 8.02 -19.38 14.34
C ALA A 102 9.06 -20.07 15.23
N PRO A 103 8.79 -20.31 16.52
CA PRO A 103 9.72 -21.08 17.32
C PRO A 103 9.92 -22.39 16.58
N LEU A 104 11.18 -22.79 16.40
CA LEU A 104 11.55 -24.10 15.89
C LEU A 104 11.00 -25.14 16.88
N GLN A 105 9.71 -25.46 16.76
CA GLN A 105 9.04 -26.48 17.55
C GLN A 105 9.50 -27.80 16.96
N THR A 106 10.63 -28.28 17.47
CA THR A 106 10.99 -29.69 17.43
C THR A 106 9.94 -30.43 18.25
N GLU A 107 8.80 -30.73 17.63
CA GLU A 107 7.77 -31.51 18.28
C GLU A 107 8.23 -32.98 18.27
N ARG A 108 8.57 -33.48 19.46
CA ARG A 108 8.88 -34.88 19.68
C ARG A 108 7.63 -35.69 19.36
N ILE A 109 7.59 -36.35 18.21
CA ILE A 109 6.53 -37.30 17.85
C ILE A 109 6.57 -38.45 18.86
N VAL A 110 5.65 -38.46 19.83
CA VAL A 110 5.52 -39.57 20.78
C VAL A 110 4.57 -40.61 20.17
N ILE A 111 5.16 -41.61 19.51
CA ILE A 111 4.46 -42.79 18.98
C ILE A 111 4.07 -43.70 20.15
N THR A 112 3.06 -43.32 20.94
CA THR A 112 2.55 -44.21 22.02
C THR A 112 1.05 -44.47 21.96
N LYS A 113 0.31 -43.85 21.03
CA LYS A 113 -1.15 -43.98 21.00
C LYS A 113 -1.72 -44.95 19.96
N THR A 114 -0.90 -45.52 19.08
CA THR A 114 -1.38 -46.39 17.98
C THR A 114 -1.28 -47.89 18.25
N VAL A 115 -0.92 -48.31 19.47
CA VAL A 115 -0.98 -49.74 19.89
C VAL A 115 -2.10 -49.93 20.92
N LYS A 116 -3.30 -49.55 20.51
CA LYS A 116 -4.60 -49.95 21.03
C LYS A 116 -5.50 -49.58 19.85
N GLU A 117 -5.68 -50.43 18.84
CA GLU A 117 -6.49 -51.62 18.91
C GLU A 117 -6.08 -52.60 17.79
N VAL A 118 -5.30 -53.63 18.13
CA VAL A 118 -5.28 -54.89 17.35
C VAL A 118 -5.47 -56.02 18.36
N TYR A 119 -6.66 -56.09 18.95
CA TYR A 119 -7.12 -57.30 19.59
C TYR A 119 -7.97 -58.04 18.56
N ARG A 120 -7.38 -59.08 17.96
CA ARG A 120 -8.12 -60.05 17.16
C ARG A 120 -8.93 -60.91 18.12
N ALA A 121 -10.25 -60.82 18.09
CA ALA A 121 -11.11 -61.84 18.69
C ALA A 121 -11.05 -63.09 17.80
N VAL A 122 -10.77 -64.21 18.45
CA VAL A 122 -10.68 -65.57 17.93
C VAL A 122 -11.78 -66.32 18.70
N ASP A 123 -12.72 -66.93 17.94
CA ASP A 123 -13.71 -67.99 18.28
C ASP A 123 -14.91 -67.55 19.18
N GLU A 124 -16.17 -68.04 19.17
CA GLU A 124 -16.89 -69.25 18.69
C GLU A 124 -18.40 -68.93 18.50
N ASN A 125 -19.04 -69.35 17.39
CA ASN A 125 -20.44 -69.83 17.24
C ASN A 125 -21.01 -69.60 15.82
N ALA A 126 -20.80 -70.59 14.95
CA ALA A 126 -21.74 -71.00 13.90
C ALA A 126 -21.49 -72.49 13.59
#